data_AF-A0A9D2G103-F1
#
_entry.id   AF-A0A9D2G103-F1
#
_cell.length_a   1.000
_cell.length_b   1.000
_cell.length_c   1.000
_cell.angle_alpha   90.00
_cell.angle_beta   90.00
_cell.angle_gamma   90.00
#
_symmetry.space_group_name_H-M   'P 1'
#
loop_
_entity.id
_entity.type
_entity.pdbx_description
1 polymer ?
#
loop_
_entity_poly.entity_id
_entity_poly.type
_entity_poly.pdbx_seq_one_letter_code
_entity_poly.pdbx_strand_id
1 'polypeptide(L)'
;MTTTLDDNDRSYKHAMALADRYFGELKLKEIDHETYQNFLNDYSKGRARATVKKANDKIGAPLRHAFNHGHIPNNPTYKVKIDGDNAQKEAEKYLNKHEAEAVLKELLNGIRVDYTTRYMLILQLATGARIGEIMGLQFKDINFLNNRIDINKSWDYKETL
;
A
#
# COMPACT_ATOMS: atom_id res chain seq x y z
N MET A 1 26.70 4.81 3.76
CA MET A 1 25.70 4.34 2.79
C MET A 1 24.43 4.03 3.56
N THR A 2 23.53 4.99 3.69
CA THR A 2 22.19 4.77 4.25
C THR A 2 21.39 4.02 3.19
N THR A 3 21.22 2.71 3.37
CA THR A 3 20.32 1.90 2.56
C THR A 3 18.93 2.51 2.70
N THR A 4 18.44 3.14 1.63
CA THR A 4 17.06 3.62 1.53
C THR A 4 16.17 2.40 1.75
N LEU A 5 15.38 2.44 2.83
CA LEU A 5 14.42 1.39 3.16
C LEU A 5 13.37 1.40 2.06
N ASP A 6 13.17 0.28 1.38
CA ASP A 6 12.12 0.21 0.38
C ASP A 6 10.72 0.27 1.04
N ASP A 7 9.68 0.51 0.25
CA ASP A 7 8.28 0.52 0.71
C ASP A 7 7.90 -0.77 1.51
N ASN A 8 8.54 -1.90 1.20
CA ASN A 8 8.31 -3.16 1.90
C ASN A 8 8.94 -3.11 3.30
N ASP A 9 10.16 -2.61 3.43
CA ASP A 9 10.86 -2.46 4.71
C ASP A 9 10.06 -1.60 5.68
N ARG A 10 9.49 -0.48 5.21
CA ARG A 10 8.61 0.37 6.05
C ARG A 10 7.39 -0.42 6.54
N SER A 11 6.81 -1.23 5.66
CA SER A 11 5.65 -2.06 6.02
C SER A 11 6.01 -3.21 6.96
N TYR A 12 7.20 -3.80 6.84
CA TYR A 12 7.71 -4.79 7.78
C TYR A 12 8.05 -4.18 9.14
N LYS A 13 8.67 -2.99 9.19
CA LYS A 13 8.91 -2.25 10.45
C LYS A 13 7.62 -1.98 11.21
N HIS A 14 6.56 -1.58 10.51
CA HIS A 14 5.25 -1.43 11.13
C HIS A 14 4.70 -2.75 11.69
N ALA A 15 4.83 -3.85 10.95
CA ALA A 15 4.42 -5.16 11.44
C ALA A 15 5.25 -5.64 12.65
N MET A 16 6.55 -5.34 12.67
CA MET A 16 7.42 -5.61 13.82
C MET A 16 7.00 -4.80 15.05
N ALA A 17 6.74 -3.50 14.89
CA ALA A 17 6.27 -2.66 15.99
C ALA A 17 4.91 -3.13 16.54
N LEU A 18 4.02 -3.63 15.69
CA LEU A 18 2.79 -4.28 16.14
C LEU A 18 3.08 -5.58 16.89
N ALA A 19 3.94 -6.45 16.35
CA ALA A 19 4.26 -7.71 16.99
C ALA A 19 4.89 -7.49 18.38
N ASP A 20 5.80 -6.52 18.50
CA ASP A 20 6.41 -6.11 19.77
C ASP A 20 5.35 -5.60 20.76
N ARG A 21 4.46 -4.72 20.30
CA ARG A 21 3.38 -4.18 21.14
C ARG A 21 2.44 -5.26 21.71
N TYR A 22 2.08 -6.27 20.93
CA TYR A 22 1.09 -7.28 21.33
C TYR A 22 1.71 -8.55 21.93
N PHE A 23 2.96 -8.88 21.58
CA PHE A 23 3.58 -10.15 21.92
C PHE A 23 5.00 -10.02 22.48
N GLY A 24 5.56 -8.82 22.64
CA GLY A 24 6.95 -8.59 23.03
C GLY A 24 7.33 -9.17 24.40
N GLU A 25 6.37 -9.24 25.32
CA GLU A 25 6.54 -9.81 26.66
C GLU A 25 6.24 -11.32 26.72
N LEU A 26 5.77 -11.93 25.62
CA LEU A 26 5.39 -13.33 25.56
C LEU A 26 6.50 -14.18 24.96
N LYS A 27 6.70 -15.38 25.49
CA LYS A 27 7.48 -16.40 24.80
C LYS A 27 6.71 -16.87 23.58
N LEU A 28 7.43 -17.26 22.54
CA LEU A 28 6.83 -17.74 21.28
C LEU A 28 5.80 -18.87 21.50
N LYS A 29 6.04 -19.77 22.48
CA LYS A 29 5.14 -20.87 22.83
C LYS A 29 3.86 -20.44 23.58
N GLU A 30 3.82 -19.22 24.12
CA GLU A 30 2.69 -18.65 24.86
C GLU A 30 1.73 -17.90 23.93
N ILE A 31 2.16 -17.62 22.69
CA ILE A 31 1.29 -17.06 21.65
C ILE A 31 0.41 -18.20 21.13
N ASP A 32 -0.75 -18.39 21.73
CA ASP A 32 -1.74 -19.36 21.29
C ASP A 32 -2.81 -18.72 20.37
N HIS A 33 -3.75 -19.54 19.91
CA HIS A 33 -4.81 -19.08 19.00
C HIS A 33 -5.69 -17.97 19.62
N GLU A 34 -5.99 -18.05 20.92
CA GLU A 34 -6.82 -17.06 21.61
C GLU A 34 -6.10 -15.72 21.71
N THR A 35 -4.84 -15.74 22.13
CA THR A 35 -3.97 -14.55 22.20
C THR A 35 -3.86 -13.88 20.85
N TYR A 36 -3.64 -14.65 19.78
CA TYR A 36 -3.52 -14.13 18.44
C TYR A 36 -4.87 -13.59 17.88
N GLN A 37 -6.00 -14.24 18.16
CA GLN A 37 -7.31 -13.73 17.79
C GLN A 37 -7.66 -12.44 18.53
N ASN A 38 -7.29 -12.32 19.81
CA ASN A 38 -7.48 -11.09 20.59
C ASN A 38 -6.67 -9.92 20.01
N PHE A 39 -5.44 -10.17 19.57
CA PHE A 39 -4.67 -9.19 18.80
C PHE A 39 -5.44 -8.70 17.56
N LEU A 40 -5.97 -9.60 16.74
CA LEU A 40 -6.70 -9.21 15.53
C LEU A 40 -7.99 -8.43 15.84
N ASN A 41 -8.71 -8.84 16.89
CA ASN A 41 -9.94 -8.18 17.33
C ASN A 41 -9.69 -6.76 17.87
N ASP A 42 -8.56 -6.56 18.56
CA ASP A 42 -8.20 -5.23 19.03
C ASP A 42 -7.67 -4.36 17.89
N TYR A 43 -6.83 -4.94 17.01
CA TYR A 43 -6.27 -4.23 15.88
C TYR A 43 -7.33 -3.84 14.84
N SER A 44 -8.43 -4.58 14.71
CA SER A 44 -9.51 -4.27 13.75
C SER A 44 -10.33 -3.04 14.10
N LYS A 45 -10.34 -2.58 15.36
CA LYS A 45 -11.11 -1.43 15.80
C LYS A 45 -10.72 -0.16 15.03
N GLY A 46 -11.67 0.38 14.26
CA GLY A 46 -11.47 1.58 13.44
C GLY A 46 -10.51 1.39 12.27
N ARG A 47 -10.29 0.15 11.81
CA ARG A 47 -9.42 -0.16 10.68
C ARG A 47 -10.16 -0.96 9.62
N ALA A 48 -9.90 -0.63 8.37
CA ALA A 48 -10.37 -1.41 7.24
C ALA A 48 -9.88 -2.86 7.32
N ARG A 49 -10.76 -3.82 6.96
CA ARG A 49 -10.43 -5.26 6.94
C ARG A 49 -9.17 -5.59 6.15
N ALA A 50 -8.91 -4.85 5.06
CA ALA A 50 -7.69 -5.02 4.24
C ALA A 50 -6.40 -4.70 5.03
N THR A 51 -6.44 -3.70 5.91
CA THR A 51 -5.32 -3.33 6.78
C THR A 51 -5.04 -4.41 7.82
N VAL A 52 -6.10 -4.94 8.44
CA VAL A 52 -6.01 -6.04 9.41
C VAL A 52 -5.47 -7.30 8.74
N LYS A 53 -5.96 -7.63 7.54
CA LYS A 53 -5.46 -8.75 6.74
C LYS A 53 -3.97 -8.62 6.45
N LYS A 54 -3.49 -7.44 6.07
CA LYS A 54 -2.05 -7.20 5.81
C LYS A 54 -1.20 -7.42 7.07
N ALA A 55 -1.69 -7.03 8.24
CA ALA A 55 -1.00 -7.30 9.50
C ALA A 55 -0.96 -8.81 9.79
N ASN A 56 -2.09 -9.51 9.64
CA ASN A 56 -2.15 -10.97 9.78
C ASN A 56 -1.21 -11.71 8.82
N ASP A 57 -1.15 -11.28 7.56
CA ASP A 57 -0.31 -11.91 6.54
C ASP A 57 1.18 -11.79 6.94
N LYS A 58 1.61 -10.61 7.41
CA LYS A 58 3.01 -10.35 7.82
C LYS A 58 3.38 -11.00 9.14
N ILE A 59 2.56 -10.84 10.19
CA ILE A 59 2.86 -11.33 11.55
C ILE A 59 2.61 -12.84 11.64
N GLY A 60 1.59 -13.35 10.93
CA GLY A 60 1.27 -14.77 10.93
C GLY A 60 2.26 -15.63 10.12
N ALA A 61 2.98 -15.06 9.15
CA ALA A 61 3.99 -15.79 8.37
C ALA A 61 5.09 -16.43 9.25
N PRO A 62 5.80 -15.69 10.12
CA PRO A 62 6.81 -16.29 11.00
C PRO A 62 6.22 -17.27 12.03
N LEU A 63 5.01 -17.05 12.52
CA LEU A 63 4.34 -17.99 13.44
C LEU A 63 4.02 -19.33 12.77
N ARG A 64 3.50 -19.30 11.53
CA ARG A 64 3.29 -20.51 10.72
C ARG A 64 4.60 -21.22 10.42
N HIS A 65 5.64 -20.46 10.12
CA HIS A 65 6.97 -21.02 9.91
C HIS A 65 7.47 -21.73 11.18
N ALA A 66 7.33 -21.11 12.36
CA ALA A 66 7.72 -21.70 13.63
C ALA A 66 6.95 -23.00 13.94
N PHE A 67 5.64 -23.02 13.66
CA PHE A 67 4.82 -24.23 13.82
C PHE A 67 5.28 -25.36 12.88
N ASN A 68 5.47 -25.07 11.59
CA ASN A 68 5.86 -26.07 10.60
C ASN A 68 7.23 -26.71 10.89
N HIS A 69 8.12 -25.99 11.59
CA HIS A 69 9.44 -26.49 12.00
C HIS A 69 9.44 -27.08 13.43
N GLY A 70 8.28 -27.18 14.08
CA GLY A 70 8.17 -27.77 15.42
C GLY A 70 8.71 -26.90 16.56
N HIS A 71 8.96 -25.60 16.32
CA HIS A 71 9.40 -24.67 17.37
C HIS A 71 8.27 -24.31 18.35
N ILE A 72 7.02 -24.39 17.89
CA ILE A 72 5.83 -24.25 18.73
C ILE A 72 4.88 -25.43 18.52
N PRO A 73 4.17 -25.86 19.57
CA PRO A 73 3.32 -27.05 19.50
C PRO A 73 2.02 -26.82 18.72
N ASN A 74 1.53 -25.58 18.65
CA ASN A 74 0.24 -25.22 18.08
C ASN A 74 0.39 -24.06 17.09
N ASN A 75 -0.44 -24.04 16.03
CA ASN A 75 -0.49 -22.93 15.08
C ASN A 75 -1.45 -21.83 15.57
N PRO A 76 -0.96 -20.64 15.97
CA PRO A 76 -1.79 -19.57 16.51
C PRO A 76 -2.68 -18.91 15.44
N THR A 77 -2.31 -19.07 14.17
CA THR A 77 -2.96 -18.42 13.02
C THR A 77 -4.06 -19.29 12.38
N TYR A 78 -4.29 -20.50 12.90
CA TYR A 78 -5.19 -21.46 12.28
C TYR A 78 -6.65 -20.97 12.30
N LYS A 79 -7.25 -20.75 11.12
CA LYS A 79 -8.66 -20.33 10.97
C LYS A 79 -9.05 -19.07 11.75
N VAL A 80 -8.10 -18.16 11.96
CA VAL A 80 -8.37 -16.86 12.58
C VAL A 80 -9.38 -16.06 11.76
N LYS A 81 -10.24 -15.32 12.46
CA LYS A 81 -11.23 -14.43 11.85
C LYS A 81 -10.61 -13.05 11.65
N ILE A 82 -10.65 -12.56 10.41
CA ILE A 82 -10.19 -11.23 10.05
C ILE A 82 -11.41 -10.32 9.91
N ASP A 83 -11.60 -9.51 10.95
CA ASP A 83 -12.63 -8.48 11.01
C ASP A 83 -12.05 -7.10 10.66
N GLY A 84 -12.92 -6.11 10.47
CA GLY A 84 -12.58 -4.72 10.22
C GLY A 84 -13.64 -4.01 9.39
N ASP A 85 -13.52 -2.69 9.31
CA ASP A 85 -14.48 -1.85 8.61
C ASP A 85 -14.59 -2.26 7.14
N ASN A 86 -15.82 -2.17 6.62
CA ASN A 86 -16.11 -2.48 5.24
C ASN A 86 -15.27 -1.58 4.32
N ALA A 87 -14.78 -2.17 3.23
CA ALA A 87 -14.14 -1.39 2.19
C ALA A 87 -15.15 -0.38 1.64
N GLN A 88 -14.66 0.80 1.26
CA GLN A 88 -15.44 1.77 0.51
C GLN A 88 -16.06 1.12 -0.72
N LYS A 89 -17.30 1.46 -1.05
CA LYS A 89 -18.03 0.88 -2.18
C LYS A 89 -17.23 1.11 -3.46
N GLU A 90 -17.11 0.09 -4.32
CA GLU A 90 -16.33 0.16 -5.57
C GLU A 90 -16.74 1.31 -6.49
N ALA A 91 -18.03 1.68 -6.50
CA ALA A 91 -18.55 2.81 -7.27
C ALA A 91 -17.98 4.18 -6.85
N GLU A 92 -17.42 4.30 -5.64
CA GLU A 92 -16.79 5.53 -5.15
C GLU A 92 -15.29 5.59 -5.47
N LYS A 93 -14.71 4.54 -6.09
CA LYS A 93 -13.26 4.41 -6.30
C LYS A 93 -12.77 4.78 -7.70
N TYR A 94 -13.68 5.03 -8.65
CA TYR A 94 -13.30 5.35 -10.02
C TYR A 94 -14.08 6.55 -10.55
N LEU A 95 -13.46 7.30 -11.45
CA LEU A 95 -14.12 8.33 -12.24
C LEU A 95 -14.82 7.64 -13.42
N ASN A 96 -16.11 7.87 -13.58
CA ASN A 96 -16.80 7.53 -14.82
C ASN A 96 -16.38 8.48 -15.95
N LYS A 97 -16.79 8.18 -17.19
CA LYS A 97 -16.41 8.98 -18.36
C LYS A 97 -16.76 10.46 -18.23
N HIS A 98 -17.96 10.78 -17.74
CA HIS A 98 -18.42 12.16 -17.59
C HIS A 98 -17.63 12.90 -16.49
N GLU A 99 -17.31 12.21 -15.40
CA GLU A 99 -16.49 12.76 -14.32
C GLU A 99 -15.05 13.01 -14.80
N ALA A 100 -14.47 12.07 -15.56
CA ALA A 100 -13.15 12.22 -16.16
C ALA A 100 -13.10 13.41 -17.14
N GLU A 101 -14.13 13.56 -17.99
CA GLU A 101 -14.25 14.71 -18.90
C GLU A 101 -14.40 16.05 -18.15
N ALA A 102 -15.17 16.06 -17.06
CA ALA A 102 -15.31 17.24 -16.20
C ALA A 102 -13.99 17.62 -15.53
N VAL A 103 -13.26 16.64 -15.00
CA VAL A 103 -11.92 16.85 -14.42
C VAL A 103 -10.95 17.39 -15.47
N LEU A 104 -10.93 16.82 -16.67
CA LEU A 104 -10.07 17.30 -17.76
C LEU A 104 -10.37 18.77 -18.12
N LYS A 105 -11.66 19.12 -18.22
CA LYS A 105 -12.07 20.51 -18.49
C LYS A 105 -11.57 21.47 -17.42
N GLU A 106 -11.68 21.12 -16.15
CA GLU A 106 -11.19 21.94 -15.04
C GLU A 106 -9.66 22.05 -15.01
N LEU A 107 -8.94 20.96 -15.34
CA LEU A 107 -7.48 20.98 -15.43
C LEU A 107 -6.99 21.94 -16.53
N LEU A 108 -7.67 21.95 -17.68
CA LEU A 108 -7.35 22.81 -18.82
C LEU A 108 -7.77 24.27 -18.62
N ASN A 109 -8.77 24.54 -17.77
CA ASN A 109 -9.29 25.88 -17.55
C ASN A 109 -8.22 26.81 -16.94
N GLY A 110 -7.80 27.83 -17.71
CA GLY A 110 -6.79 28.80 -17.30
C GLY A 110 -5.40 28.20 -17.04
N ILE A 111 -5.07 27.07 -17.69
CA ILE A 111 -3.78 26.40 -17.49
C ILE A 111 -2.61 27.31 -17.89
N ARG A 112 -1.55 27.29 -17.06
CA ARG A 112 -0.30 28.03 -17.29
C ARG A 112 0.88 27.05 -17.32
N VAL A 113 1.96 27.46 -17.96
CA VAL A 113 3.17 26.61 -18.17
C VAL A 113 3.78 26.17 -16.83
N ASP A 114 3.68 26.98 -15.79
CA ASP A 114 4.18 26.71 -14.43
C ASP A 114 3.30 25.72 -13.63
N TYR A 115 2.16 25.27 -14.17
CA TYR A 115 1.24 24.35 -13.47
C TYR A 115 1.64 22.88 -13.66
N THR A 116 2.84 22.51 -13.20
CA THR A 116 3.39 21.16 -13.35
C THR A 116 2.42 20.07 -12.90
N THR A 117 1.78 20.22 -11.73
CA THR A 117 0.82 19.24 -11.21
C THR A 117 -0.37 19.02 -12.15
N ARG A 118 -0.87 20.06 -12.84
CA ARG A 118 -1.99 19.90 -13.77
C ARG A 118 -1.57 19.12 -15.01
N TYR A 119 -0.39 19.40 -15.56
CA TYR A 119 0.15 18.61 -16.67
C TYR A 119 0.37 17.16 -16.29
N MET A 120 0.84 16.89 -15.07
CA MET A 120 0.98 15.52 -14.56
C MET A 120 -0.37 14.79 -14.47
N LEU A 121 -1.41 15.46 -13.96
CA LEU A 121 -2.76 14.89 -13.87
C LEU A 121 -3.38 14.66 -15.25
N ILE A 122 -3.20 15.59 -16.20
CA ILE A 122 -3.65 15.41 -17.59
C ILE A 122 -2.96 14.20 -18.22
N LEU A 123 -1.64 14.06 -18.02
CA LEU A 123 -0.88 12.95 -18.58
C LEU A 123 -1.30 11.62 -17.95
N GLN A 124 -1.54 11.59 -16.64
CA GLN A 124 -2.06 10.42 -15.95
C GLN A 124 -3.45 10.03 -16.45
N LEU A 125 -4.34 11.00 -16.66
CA LEU A 125 -5.69 10.75 -17.19
C LEU A 125 -5.65 10.23 -18.64
N ALA A 126 -4.72 10.72 -19.46
CA ALA A 126 -4.59 10.33 -20.86
C ALA A 126 -3.89 8.98 -21.07
N THR A 127 -2.92 8.64 -20.22
CA THR A 127 -2.05 7.45 -20.41
C THR A 127 -2.34 6.31 -19.45
N GLY A 128 -2.97 6.59 -18.30
CA GLY A 128 -3.15 5.63 -17.22
C GLY A 128 -1.87 5.32 -16.42
N ALA A 129 -0.78 6.05 -16.65
CA ALA A 129 0.48 5.83 -15.96
C ALA A 129 0.43 6.19 -14.47
N ARG A 130 1.14 5.43 -13.64
CA ARG A 130 1.19 5.65 -12.18
C ARG A 130 1.89 6.97 -11.86
N ILE A 131 1.55 7.58 -10.73
CA ILE A 131 2.10 8.89 -10.35
C ILE A 131 3.63 8.89 -10.28
N GLY A 132 4.24 7.82 -9.75
CA GLY A 132 5.70 7.68 -9.72
C GLY A 132 6.33 7.58 -11.11
N GLU A 133 5.66 6.94 -12.06
CA GLU A 133 6.09 6.86 -13.47
C GLU A 133 6.04 8.24 -14.13
N ILE A 134 4.97 9.00 -13.89
CA ILE A 134 4.83 10.39 -14.38
C ILE A 134 5.88 11.31 -13.76
N MET A 135 6.12 11.21 -12.45
CA MET A 135 7.14 12.00 -11.74
C MET A 135 8.56 11.66 -12.18
N GLY A 136 8.79 10.41 -12.56
CA GLY A 136 10.10 9.95 -13.03
C GLY A 136 10.41 10.32 -14.49
N LEU A 137 9.45 10.86 -15.23
CA LEU A 137 9.58 11.12 -16.65
C LEU A 137 10.60 12.24 -16.94
N GLN A 138 11.46 12.03 -17.93
CA GLN A 138 12.41 13.02 -18.41
C GLN A 138 12.11 13.37 -19.87
N PHE A 139 12.53 14.55 -20.34
CA PHE A 139 12.31 14.96 -21.73
C PHE A 139 12.85 13.96 -22.77
N LYS A 140 13.95 13.26 -22.46
CA LYS A 140 14.53 12.21 -23.31
C LYS A 140 13.65 10.97 -23.48
N ASP A 141 12.69 10.77 -22.58
CA ASP A 141 11.75 9.64 -22.63
C ASP A 141 10.53 9.95 -23.51
N ILE A 142 10.43 11.18 -24.07
CA ILE A 142 9.31 11.61 -24.91
C ILE A 142 9.79 11.71 -26.36
N ASN A 143 9.21 10.90 -27.22
CA ASN A 143 9.38 10.97 -28.66
C ASN A 143 8.19 11.69 -29.29
N PHE A 144 8.33 13.01 -29.47
CA PHE A 144 7.29 13.86 -30.07
C PHE A 144 7.03 13.55 -31.55
N LEU A 145 7.99 13.00 -32.29
CA LEU A 145 7.81 12.64 -33.70
C LEU A 145 6.90 11.43 -33.87
N ASN A 146 7.01 10.47 -32.94
CA ASN A 146 6.26 9.21 -32.98
C ASN A 146 5.09 9.17 -31.98
N ASN A 147 4.78 10.28 -31.30
CA ASN A 147 3.77 10.36 -30.24
C ASN A 147 3.90 9.25 -29.19
N ARG A 148 5.13 8.98 -28.74
CA ARG A 148 5.44 7.88 -27.82
C ARG A 148 6.11 8.40 -26.55
N ILE A 149 5.72 7.82 -25.42
CA ILE A 149 6.34 8.06 -24.11
C ILE A 149 6.88 6.72 -23.60
N ASP A 150 8.17 6.70 -23.24
CA ASP A 150 8.85 5.52 -22.73
C ASP A 150 8.90 5.53 -21.20
N ILE A 151 7.99 4.77 -20.58
CA ILE A 151 7.98 4.56 -19.13
C ILE A 151 9.00 3.47 -18.78
N ASN A 152 10.17 3.87 -18.29
CA ASN A 152 11.27 2.97 -17.96
C ASN A 152 11.78 3.10 -16.51
N LYS A 153 11.16 3.99 -15.71
CA LYS A 153 11.54 4.27 -14.33
C LYS A 153 10.34 4.83 -13.56
N SER A 154 10.41 4.77 -12.23
CA SER A 154 9.44 5.37 -11.32
C SER A 154 10.20 6.17 -10.26
N TRP A 155 9.71 7.36 -9.94
CA TRP A 155 10.20 8.16 -8.82
C TRP A 155 9.57 7.70 -7.51
N ASP A 156 10.40 7.50 -6.49
CA ASP A 156 9.92 7.23 -5.13
C ASP A 156 9.65 8.55 -4.39
N TYR A 157 8.42 9.03 -4.50
CA TYR A 157 8.00 10.29 -3.89
C TYR A 157 7.70 10.17 -2.38
N LYS A 158 7.65 8.95 -1.82
CA LYS A 158 7.30 8.73 -0.40
C LYS A 158 8.48 8.92 0.56
N GLU A 159 9.69 9.02 0.02
CA GLU A 159 10.91 9.33 0.77
C GLU A 159 11.24 10.83 0.76
N THR A 160 10.58 11.63 -0.09
CA THR A 160 10.87 13.07 -0.29
C THR A 160 9.83 14.00 0.35
N LEU A 161 8.67 13.48 0.78
CA LEU A 161 7.57 14.19 1.42
C LEU A 161 7.32 13.64 2.83
#